data_AF-A0A7J2MQ93-F1
#
_entry.id   AF-A0A7J2MQ93-F1
#
_cell.length_a   1.000
_cell.length_b   1.000
_cell.length_c   1.000
_cell.angle_alpha   90.00
_cell.angle_beta   90.00
_cell.angle_gamma   90.00
#
_symmetry.space_group_name_H-M   'P 1'
#
loop_
_entity.id
_entity.type
_entity.pdbx_description
1 polymer ?
#
loop_
_entity_poly.entity_id
_entity_poly.type
_entity_poly.pdbx_seq_one_letter_code
_entity_poly.pdbx_strand_id
1 'polypeptide(L)'
;MVWTKRKGDAPFKIAYFFVIFTNYYEKLMTKTYKPFPLKDVMKLILVRHGETEENARKIIQGHGEGNLSKKGILQAKKVAIRLKDENIDKIYVSDLKRAVDTAKEIIKYHPNAEVIYEPRLREQWYGTLEGKPSSHFWKALEKSGSDILTFKPGGGESIPELKERVIQFFSDLIKTEKDNTVLLVTHGGPIGNLLLYILNLPNERFKEYHPKNTAVSILKLNDGEIKIETLNCTEHLE
;
A
#
# COMPACT_ATOMS: atom_id res chain seq x y z
N MET A 1 -27.46 -18.95 -20.42
CA MET A 1 -28.06 -17.62 -20.64
C MET A 1 -27.14 -16.86 -21.60
N VAL A 2 -27.58 -16.75 -22.85
CA VAL A 2 -26.82 -16.20 -23.98
C VAL A 2 -26.91 -14.68 -23.93
N TRP A 3 -25.79 -13.96 -24.01
CA TRP A 3 -25.79 -12.52 -24.27
C TRP A 3 -25.27 -12.26 -25.68
N THR A 4 -26.16 -11.79 -26.54
CA THR A 4 -25.92 -11.37 -27.91
C THR A 4 -25.34 -9.95 -27.94
N LYS A 5 -24.30 -9.76 -28.76
CA LYS A 5 -23.71 -8.44 -29.10
C LYS A 5 -24.76 -7.53 -29.73
N ARG A 6 -24.84 -6.26 -29.29
CA ARG A 6 -25.44 -5.19 -30.09
C ARG A 6 -24.38 -4.60 -31.04
N LYS A 7 -24.75 -4.46 -32.31
CA LYS A 7 -23.98 -3.76 -33.36
C LYS A 7 -24.04 -2.25 -33.09
N GLY A 8 -22.90 -1.56 -33.12
CA GLY A 8 -22.86 -0.09 -33.04
C GLY A 8 -21.50 0.56 -32.82
N ASP A 9 -20.53 -0.13 -32.21
CA ASP A 9 -19.26 0.53 -31.87
C ASP A 9 -18.20 0.39 -32.99
N ALA A 10 -17.75 1.54 -33.49
CA ALA A 10 -16.65 1.66 -34.43
C ALA A 10 -15.33 1.15 -33.82
N PRO A 11 -14.42 0.58 -34.63
CA PRO A 11 -13.16 0.06 -34.12
C PRO A 11 -12.25 1.23 -33.73
N PHE A 12 -11.92 1.36 -32.44
CA PHE A 12 -10.86 2.26 -32.00
C PHE A 12 -9.53 1.78 -32.61
N LYS A 13 -9.09 2.50 -33.65
CA LYS A 13 -7.80 2.32 -34.30
C LYS A 13 -6.68 2.65 -33.31
N ILE A 14 -6.03 1.60 -32.84
CA ILE A 14 -4.68 1.64 -32.28
C ILE A 14 -3.73 1.94 -33.45
N ALA A 15 -3.09 3.10 -33.45
CA ALA A 15 -1.77 3.40 -34.02
C ALA A 15 -1.68 4.88 -34.38
N TYR A 16 -0.93 5.65 -33.60
CA TYR A 16 0.00 6.73 -34.00
C TYR A 16 0.23 7.67 -32.81
N PHE A 17 1.07 7.27 -31.85
CA PHE A 17 1.80 8.20 -30.97
C PHE A 17 3.04 7.47 -30.40
N PHE A 18 3.72 6.73 -31.26
CA PHE A 18 5.10 6.31 -31.03
C PHE A 18 6.00 7.38 -31.63
N VAL A 19 7.16 7.58 -31.00
CA VAL A 19 8.27 8.47 -31.40
C VAL A 19 8.23 9.87 -30.75
N ILE A 20 8.74 9.87 -29.50
CA ILE A 20 9.55 10.87 -28.76
C ILE A 20 9.06 10.92 -27.31
N PHE A 21 9.22 9.85 -26.53
CA PHE A 21 9.11 9.90 -25.05
C PHE A 21 9.86 8.74 -24.35
N THR A 22 10.78 8.07 -25.04
CA THR A 22 11.34 6.78 -24.56
C THR A 22 12.56 6.88 -23.66
N ASN A 23 13.40 7.92 -23.72
CA ASN A 23 14.72 7.82 -23.07
C ASN A 23 14.76 8.01 -21.53
N TYR A 24 13.80 8.71 -20.92
CA TYR A 24 13.72 8.81 -19.44
C TYR A 24 12.77 7.75 -18.85
N TYR A 25 11.65 7.49 -19.54
CA TYR A 25 10.64 6.53 -19.12
C TYR A 25 11.09 5.08 -19.24
N GLU A 26 11.86 4.72 -20.28
CA GLU A 26 12.48 3.39 -20.30
C GLU A 26 13.42 3.22 -19.11
N LYS A 27 14.13 4.25 -18.65
CA LYS A 27 15.04 4.10 -17.49
C LYS A 27 14.32 3.83 -16.17
N LEU A 28 13.07 4.28 -16.02
CA LEU A 28 12.21 4.02 -14.85
C LEU A 28 11.32 2.76 -15.01
N MET A 29 10.97 2.38 -16.25
CA MET A 29 10.06 1.26 -16.57
C MET A 29 10.75 -0.01 -17.09
N THR A 30 12.02 0.06 -17.52
CA THR A 30 12.81 -1.12 -17.98
C THR A 30 13.52 -1.86 -16.86
N LYS A 31 13.39 -1.43 -15.60
CA LYS A 31 13.35 -2.42 -14.53
C LYS A 31 12.04 -3.19 -14.70
N THR A 32 12.06 -4.13 -15.65
CA THR A 32 11.43 -5.43 -15.43
C THR A 32 11.92 -5.83 -14.05
N TYR A 33 11.09 -5.61 -13.04
CA TYR A 33 11.37 -6.15 -11.73
C TYR A 33 11.28 -7.65 -11.95
N LYS A 34 12.45 -8.27 -12.17
CA LYS A 34 12.57 -9.71 -12.13
C LYS A 34 11.83 -10.15 -10.87
N PRO A 35 11.02 -11.22 -10.94
CA PRO A 35 10.40 -11.76 -9.74
C PRO A 35 11.50 -11.86 -8.68
N PHE A 36 11.27 -11.24 -7.52
CA PHE A 36 12.28 -11.16 -6.47
C PHE A 36 12.83 -12.58 -6.24
N PRO A 37 14.16 -12.79 -6.33
CA PRO A 37 14.73 -14.08 -6.00
C PRO A 37 14.61 -14.26 -4.48
N LEU A 38 13.53 -14.91 -4.05
CA LEU A 38 13.37 -15.36 -2.68
C LEU A 38 13.98 -16.74 -2.58
N LYS A 39 15.09 -16.87 -1.88
CA LYS A 39 15.71 -18.19 -1.71
C LYS A 39 14.89 -19.09 -0.76
N ASP A 40 13.91 -18.53 -0.03
CA ASP A 40 13.23 -19.14 1.11
C ASP A 40 11.76 -18.67 1.24
N VAL A 41 10.97 -19.36 2.07
CA VAL A 41 9.52 -19.11 2.24
C VAL A 41 9.29 -17.99 3.26
N MET A 42 8.56 -16.94 2.90
CA MET A 42 8.15 -15.88 3.83
C MET A 42 6.63 -15.71 3.80
N LYS A 43 6.00 -15.61 4.99
CA LYS A 43 4.58 -15.23 5.09
C LYS A 43 4.48 -13.74 5.39
N LEU A 44 4.02 -12.95 4.41
CA LEU A 44 3.81 -11.52 4.54
C LEU A 44 2.35 -11.21 4.88
N ILE A 45 2.13 -10.53 6.00
CA ILE A 45 0.83 -10.01 6.41
C ILE A 45 0.87 -8.48 6.30
N LEU A 46 -0.06 -7.88 5.58
CA LEU A 46 -0.18 -6.43 5.40
C LEU A 46 -1.48 -5.95 6.04
N VAL A 47 -1.37 -4.93 6.90
CA VAL A 47 -2.52 -4.31 7.58
C VAL A 47 -2.43 -2.80 7.43
N ARG A 48 -3.49 -2.19 6.88
CA ARG A 48 -3.66 -0.73 6.95
C ARG A 48 -4.11 -0.33 8.36
N HIS A 49 -3.60 0.78 8.88
CA HIS A 49 -4.09 1.36 10.13
C HIS A 49 -5.63 1.54 10.18
N GLY A 50 -6.19 1.57 11.39
CA GLY A 50 -7.61 1.88 11.63
C GLY A 50 -8.03 3.26 11.14
N GLU A 51 -9.31 3.47 10.92
CA GLU A 51 -9.86 4.76 10.49
C GLU A 51 -9.46 5.87 11.48
N THR A 52 -8.99 7.00 10.96
CA THR A 52 -8.75 8.20 11.77
C THR A 52 -9.88 9.21 11.64
N GLU A 53 -9.94 10.17 12.55
CA GLU A 53 -10.86 11.32 12.43
C GLU A 53 -10.69 12.06 11.09
N GLU A 54 -9.45 12.18 10.61
CA GLU A 54 -9.11 12.78 9.32
C GLU A 54 -9.59 11.91 8.14
N ASN A 55 -9.53 10.58 8.24
CA ASN A 55 -10.11 9.71 7.21
C ASN A 55 -11.62 9.94 7.09
N ALA A 56 -12.33 9.98 8.21
CA ALA A 56 -13.77 10.23 8.23
C ALA A 56 -14.13 11.59 7.60
N ARG A 57 -13.29 12.61 7.81
CA ARG A 57 -13.46 13.97 7.25
C ARG A 57 -12.84 14.14 5.86
N LYS A 58 -12.28 13.09 5.27
CA LYS A 58 -11.56 13.12 3.98
C LYS A 58 -10.44 14.18 3.94
N ILE A 59 -9.66 14.26 5.01
CA ILE A 59 -8.50 15.14 5.14
C ILE A 59 -7.22 14.38 4.76
N ILE A 60 -6.33 15.07 4.03
CA ILE A 60 -5.00 14.56 3.65
C ILE A 60 -4.13 14.52 4.90
N GLN A 61 -3.61 13.34 5.25
CA GLN A 61 -2.77 13.17 6.43
C GLN A 61 -1.28 13.17 6.10
N GLY A 62 -0.86 12.33 5.16
CA GLY A 62 0.57 12.09 4.88
C GLY A 62 1.36 11.76 6.13
N HIS A 63 2.40 12.55 6.42
CA HIS A 63 3.24 12.43 7.61
C HIS A 63 2.68 13.19 8.83
N GLY A 64 1.64 13.99 8.66
CA GLY A 64 0.95 14.69 9.73
C GLY A 64 0.29 13.75 10.74
N GLU A 65 -0.12 14.36 11.86
CA GLU A 65 -0.83 13.66 12.92
C GLU A 65 -2.16 13.06 12.44
N GLY A 66 -2.58 11.98 13.10
CA GLY A 66 -3.88 11.36 12.87
C GLY A 66 -4.23 10.44 14.02
N ASN A 67 -5.33 10.75 14.71
CA ASN A 67 -5.83 9.94 15.82
C ASN A 67 -6.87 8.95 15.30
N LEU A 68 -6.79 7.70 15.75
CA LEU A 68 -7.84 6.72 15.45
C LEU A 68 -9.20 7.27 15.93
N SER A 69 -10.22 7.18 15.08
CA SER A 69 -11.58 7.50 15.46
C SER A 69 -12.11 6.46 16.43
N LYS A 70 -13.28 6.70 17.06
CA LYS A 70 -13.94 5.66 17.87
C LYS A 70 -14.14 4.37 17.07
N LYS A 71 -14.50 4.50 15.79
CA LYS A 71 -14.61 3.37 14.86
C LYS A 71 -13.25 2.76 14.55
N GLY A 72 -12.21 3.56 14.32
CA GLY A 72 -10.84 3.09 14.12
C GLY A 72 -10.29 2.25 15.26
N ILE A 73 -10.59 2.63 16.51
CA ILE A 73 -10.22 1.85 17.70
C ILE A 73 -10.92 0.48 17.70
N LEU A 74 -12.21 0.43 17.36
CA LEU A 74 -12.93 -0.85 17.24
C LEU A 74 -12.38 -1.70 16.09
N GLN A 75 -12.05 -1.09 14.96
CA GLN A 75 -11.41 -1.78 13.83
C GLN A 75 -10.06 -2.38 14.24
N ALA A 76 -9.21 -1.62 14.96
CA ALA A 76 -7.92 -2.09 15.46
C ALA A 76 -8.07 -3.30 16.38
N LYS A 77 -9.06 -3.30 17.28
CA LYS A 77 -9.38 -4.45 18.13
C LYS A 77 -9.87 -5.65 17.33
N LYS A 78 -10.74 -5.44 16.34
CA LYS A 78 -11.27 -6.51 15.48
C LYS A 78 -10.17 -7.17 14.65
N VAL A 79 -9.26 -6.38 14.06
CA VAL A 79 -8.13 -6.95 13.29
C VAL A 79 -7.13 -7.67 14.20
N ALA A 80 -6.93 -7.20 15.43
CA ALA A 80 -6.13 -7.92 16.43
C ALA A 80 -6.72 -9.30 16.74
N ILE A 81 -8.04 -9.38 16.97
CA ILE A 81 -8.73 -10.67 17.17
C ILE A 81 -8.61 -11.56 15.92
N ARG A 82 -8.72 -11.00 14.71
CA ARG A 82 -8.59 -11.75 13.45
C ARG A 82 -7.21 -12.38 13.28
N LEU A 83 -6.17 -11.74 13.78
CA LEU A 83 -4.78 -12.19 13.63
C LEU A 83 -4.25 -12.94 14.86
N LYS A 84 -5.01 -13.05 15.95
CA LYS A 84 -4.54 -13.60 17.24
C LYS A 84 -3.92 -14.99 17.15
N ASP A 85 -4.37 -15.82 16.21
CA ASP A 85 -3.94 -17.21 16.03
C ASP A 85 -2.86 -17.34 14.93
N GLU A 86 -2.45 -16.23 14.31
CA GLU A 86 -1.31 -16.20 13.39
C GLU A 86 0.00 -16.25 14.19
N ASN A 87 0.90 -17.17 13.82
CA ASN A 87 2.24 -17.23 14.40
C ASN A 87 3.11 -16.13 13.79
N ILE A 88 3.02 -14.90 14.33
CA ILE A 88 3.77 -13.74 13.85
C ILE A 88 5.10 -13.65 14.58
N ASP A 89 6.20 -13.70 13.83
CA ASP A 89 7.57 -13.62 14.38
C ASP A 89 8.03 -12.17 14.51
N LYS A 90 7.69 -11.32 13.51
CA LYS A 90 8.08 -9.90 13.48
C LYS A 90 6.95 -8.98 13.07
N ILE A 91 6.89 -7.82 13.70
CA ILE A 91 5.91 -6.76 13.45
C ILE A 91 6.65 -5.47 13.11
N TYR A 92 6.68 -5.11 11.83
CA TYR A 92 7.14 -3.80 11.38
C TYR A 92 5.99 -2.82 11.34
N VAL A 93 6.20 -1.65 11.93
CA VAL A 93 5.15 -0.65 12.12
C VAL A 93 5.65 0.67 11.57
N SER A 94 4.85 1.33 10.75
CA SER A 94 5.10 2.75 10.50
C SER A 94 5.06 3.51 11.82
N ASP A 95 6.07 4.30 12.07
CA ASP A 95 6.22 5.13 13.27
C ASP A 95 5.21 6.30 13.37
N LEU A 96 4.25 6.41 12.44
CA LEU A 96 3.12 7.34 12.56
C LEU A 96 2.08 6.81 13.54
N LYS A 97 1.62 7.68 14.43
CA LYS A 97 0.74 7.37 15.56
C LYS A 97 -0.42 6.42 15.24
N ARG A 98 -1.18 6.66 14.16
CA ARG A 98 -2.31 5.79 13.76
C ARG A 98 -1.92 4.35 13.46
N ALA A 99 -0.75 4.12 12.85
CA ALA A 99 -0.24 2.78 12.60
C ALA A 99 0.25 2.15 13.91
N VAL A 100 0.98 2.91 14.74
CA VAL A 100 1.41 2.49 16.08
C VAL A 100 0.22 2.08 16.96
N ASP A 101 -0.83 2.89 17.03
CA ASP A 101 -2.00 2.61 17.86
C ASP A 101 -2.80 1.41 17.35
N THR A 102 -2.82 1.17 16.03
CA THR A 102 -3.40 -0.05 15.46
C THR A 102 -2.55 -1.27 15.84
N ALA A 103 -1.23 -1.18 15.68
CA ALA A 103 -0.30 -2.26 15.99
C ALA A 103 -0.33 -2.65 17.46
N LYS A 104 -0.50 -1.69 18.38
CA LYS A 104 -0.62 -1.95 19.83
C LYS A 104 -1.76 -2.92 20.17
N GLU A 105 -2.89 -2.88 19.46
CA GLU A 105 -3.96 -3.85 19.69
C GLU A 105 -3.56 -5.25 19.22
N ILE A 106 -2.86 -5.36 18.09
CA ILE A 106 -2.38 -6.64 17.54
C ILE A 106 -1.31 -7.25 18.45
N ILE A 107 -0.32 -6.47 18.88
CA ILE A 107 0.82 -6.90 19.71
C ILE A 107 0.38 -7.61 21.01
N LYS A 108 -0.80 -7.27 21.56
CA LYS A 108 -1.34 -7.93 22.76
C LYS A 108 -1.50 -9.44 22.61
N TYR A 109 -1.68 -9.94 21.39
CA TYR A 109 -1.82 -11.36 21.08
C TYR A 109 -0.51 -12.02 20.63
N HIS A 110 0.56 -11.25 20.44
CA HIS A 110 1.85 -11.74 19.94
C HIS A 110 3.00 -11.25 20.84
N PRO A 111 3.04 -11.64 22.13
CA PRO A 111 4.02 -11.13 23.10
C PRO A 111 5.47 -11.49 22.79
N ASN A 112 5.69 -12.52 21.95
CA ASN A 112 7.01 -12.99 21.56
C ASN A 112 7.50 -12.38 20.23
N ALA A 113 6.65 -11.63 19.53
CA ALA A 113 7.03 -11.04 18.25
C ALA A 113 7.97 -9.85 18.45
N GLU A 114 9.02 -9.77 17.64
CA GLU A 114 9.90 -8.60 17.61
C GLU A 114 9.16 -7.41 16.98
N VAL A 115 9.11 -6.26 17.66
CA VAL A 115 8.42 -5.06 17.16
C VAL A 115 9.44 -4.01 16.70
N ILE A 116 9.36 -3.61 15.43
CA ILE A 116 10.30 -2.70 14.79
C ILE A 116 9.55 -1.50 14.21
N TYR A 117 9.92 -0.29 14.58
CA TYR A 117 9.39 0.93 13.99
C TYR A 117 10.20 1.33 12.76
N GLU A 118 9.53 1.45 11.61
CA GLU A 118 10.18 1.62 10.31
C GLU A 118 9.67 2.89 9.60
N PRO A 119 10.45 3.97 9.56
CA PRO A 119 10.09 5.20 8.85
C PRO A 119 9.87 5.01 7.35
N ARG A 120 10.51 4.01 6.71
CA ARG A 120 10.27 3.69 5.29
C ARG A 120 8.87 3.15 5.02
N LEU A 121 8.10 2.81 6.06
CA LEU A 121 6.68 2.41 5.96
C LEU A 121 5.71 3.58 6.14
N ARG A 122 6.16 4.83 6.27
CA ARG A 122 5.24 5.99 6.32
C ARG A 122 4.46 6.16 5.02
N GLU A 123 3.26 6.76 5.13
CA GLU A 123 2.42 7.17 4.00
C GLU A 123 3.18 8.13 3.07
N GLN A 124 2.66 8.38 1.87
CA GLN A 124 3.15 9.46 1.00
C GLN A 124 3.19 10.78 1.78
N TRP A 125 4.32 11.48 1.73
CA TRP A 125 4.41 12.84 2.25
C TRP A 125 3.68 13.81 1.32
N TYR A 126 2.67 14.54 1.82
CA TYR A 126 1.88 15.49 1.01
C TYR A 126 2.29 16.95 1.21
N GLY A 127 3.38 17.19 1.93
CA GLY A 127 3.93 18.52 2.16
C GLY A 127 2.89 19.52 2.68
N THR A 128 2.82 20.69 2.05
CA THR A 128 1.88 21.76 2.42
C THR A 128 0.39 21.46 2.13
N LEU A 129 0.06 20.28 1.62
CA LEU A 129 -1.33 19.83 1.46
C LEU A 129 -1.86 19.01 2.65
N GLU A 130 -1.00 18.60 3.58
CA GLU A 130 -1.44 17.92 4.80
C GLU A 130 -2.36 18.83 5.63
N GLY A 131 -3.37 18.22 6.26
CA GLY A 131 -4.43 18.93 6.99
C GLY A 131 -5.53 19.53 6.10
N LYS A 132 -5.38 19.53 4.76
CA LYS A 132 -6.39 20.04 3.84
C LYS A 132 -7.39 18.96 3.41
N PRO A 133 -8.61 19.32 2.98
CA PRO A 133 -9.53 18.36 2.35
C PRO A 133 -8.89 17.69 1.14
N SER A 134 -9.18 16.41 0.91
CA SER A 134 -8.62 15.61 -0.19
C SER A 134 -8.91 16.18 -1.58
N SER A 135 -9.98 16.98 -1.73
CA SER A 135 -10.27 17.73 -2.96
C SER A 135 -9.17 18.73 -3.33
N HIS A 136 -8.36 19.18 -2.37
CA HIS A 136 -7.24 20.10 -2.63
C HIS A 136 -6.09 19.42 -3.37
N PHE A 137 -5.94 18.10 -3.25
CA PHE A 137 -4.97 17.35 -4.05
C PHE A 137 -5.25 17.53 -5.54
N TRP A 138 -6.50 17.27 -5.96
CA TRP A 138 -6.90 17.36 -7.37
C TRP A 138 -6.79 18.78 -7.91
N LYS A 139 -7.19 19.79 -7.12
CA LYS A 139 -7.01 21.20 -7.49
C LYS A 139 -5.53 21.58 -7.67
N ALA A 140 -4.66 21.07 -6.79
CA ALA A 140 -3.23 21.35 -6.86
C ALA A 140 -2.57 20.66 -8.06
N LEU A 141 -2.95 19.42 -8.35
CA LEU A 141 -2.50 18.66 -9.52
C LEU A 141 -2.94 19.34 -10.83
N GLU A 142 -4.21 19.72 -10.94
CA GLU A 142 -4.73 20.46 -12.10
C GLU A 142 -3.98 21.77 -12.31
N LYS A 143 -3.79 22.55 -11.23
CA LYS A 143 -3.08 23.83 -11.27
C LYS A 143 -1.60 23.67 -11.67
N SER A 144 -0.96 22.56 -11.31
CA SER A 144 0.45 22.33 -11.65
C SER A 144 0.64 21.91 -13.11
N GLY A 145 -0.40 21.44 -13.79
CA GLY A 145 -0.32 20.88 -15.14
C GLY A 145 0.55 19.62 -15.24
N SER A 146 0.84 18.97 -14.11
CA SER A 146 1.71 17.80 -14.05
C SER A 146 0.94 16.51 -14.25
N ASP A 147 1.63 15.46 -14.66
CA ASP A 147 1.09 14.10 -14.59
C ASP A 147 1.01 13.61 -13.14
N ILE A 148 -0.03 12.87 -12.78
CA ILE A 148 -0.25 12.38 -11.41
C ILE A 148 0.92 11.57 -10.85
N LEU A 149 1.63 10.82 -11.70
CA LEU A 149 2.76 10.00 -11.28
C LEU A 149 3.98 10.86 -10.93
N THR A 150 4.13 12.02 -11.57
CA THR A 150 5.29 12.92 -11.34
C THR A 150 4.98 14.07 -10.39
N PHE A 151 3.70 14.28 -10.08
CA PHE A 151 3.25 15.35 -9.20
C PHE A 151 3.76 15.17 -7.77
N LYS A 152 4.36 16.24 -7.24
CA LYS A 152 4.81 16.35 -5.84
C LYS A 152 3.83 17.22 -5.05
N PRO A 153 2.79 16.64 -4.43
CA PRO A 153 1.77 17.39 -3.72
C PRO A 153 2.38 18.25 -2.62
N GLY A 154 2.16 19.57 -2.69
CA GLY A 154 2.59 20.50 -1.65
C GLY A 154 4.11 20.56 -1.44
N GLY A 155 4.91 20.12 -2.41
CA GLY A 155 6.37 19.95 -2.28
C GLY A 155 6.81 18.63 -1.63
N GLY A 156 5.87 17.70 -1.42
CA GLY A 156 6.10 16.40 -0.81
C GLY A 156 6.67 15.33 -1.76
N GLU A 157 6.39 14.07 -1.46
CA GLU A 157 6.81 12.91 -2.26
C GLU A 157 5.90 12.71 -3.46
N SER A 158 6.48 12.38 -4.61
CA SER A 158 5.78 11.78 -5.75
C SER A 158 5.47 10.30 -5.51
N ILE A 159 4.59 9.72 -6.35
CA ILE A 159 4.27 8.28 -6.28
C ILE A 159 5.52 7.40 -6.49
N PRO A 160 6.41 7.67 -7.47
CA PRO A 160 7.66 6.93 -7.65
C PRO A 160 8.58 7.00 -6.44
N GLU A 161 8.72 8.15 -5.77
CA GLU A 161 9.56 8.29 -4.58
C GLU A 161 9.04 7.45 -3.40
N LEU A 162 7.72 7.48 -3.15
CA LEU A 162 7.08 6.58 -2.19
C LEU A 162 7.36 5.12 -2.57
N LYS A 163 7.11 4.76 -3.83
CA LYS A 163 7.25 3.38 -4.33
C LYS A 163 8.68 2.88 -4.19
N GLU A 164 9.67 3.69 -4.55
CA GLU A 164 11.10 3.38 -4.40
C GLU A 164 11.47 3.10 -2.94
N ARG A 165 11.07 3.97 -2.01
CA ARG A 165 11.34 3.81 -0.57
C ARG A 165 10.73 2.51 0.00
N VAL A 166 9.48 2.21 -0.36
CA VAL A 166 8.77 1.01 0.11
C VAL A 166 9.35 -0.27 -0.50
N ILE A 167 9.71 -0.24 -1.79
CA ILE A 167 10.37 -1.39 -2.44
C ILE A 167 11.76 -1.60 -1.86
N GLN A 168 12.52 -0.55 -1.56
CA GLN A 168 13.83 -0.69 -0.93
C GLN A 168 13.71 -1.37 0.44
N PHE A 169 12.75 -0.93 1.28
CA PHE A 169 12.44 -1.63 2.53
C PHE A 169 12.11 -3.10 2.31
N PHE A 170 11.19 -3.41 1.38
CA PHE A 170 10.79 -4.78 1.11
C PHE A 170 11.95 -5.64 0.58
N SER A 171 12.83 -5.05 -0.26
CA SER A 171 14.04 -5.70 -0.78
C SER A 171 15.00 -6.13 0.34
N ASP A 172 15.10 -5.33 1.38
CA ASP A 172 15.96 -5.61 2.54
C ASP A 172 15.31 -6.63 3.46
N LEU A 173 13.98 -6.51 3.65
CA LEU A 173 13.16 -7.43 4.44
C LEU A 173 13.31 -8.87 3.94
N ILE A 174 13.08 -9.11 2.65
CA ILE A 174 13.13 -10.48 2.09
C ILE A 174 14.52 -11.13 2.12
N LYS A 175 15.60 -10.34 2.29
CA LYS A 175 16.96 -10.87 2.41
C LYS A 175 17.27 -11.33 3.82
N THR A 176 16.60 -10.74 4.80
CA THR A 176 16.91 -10.86 6.23
C THR A 176 15.90 -11.72 6.97
N GLU A 177 14.64 -11.72 6.54
CA GLU A 177 13.52 -12.36 7.22
C GLU A 177 13.06 -13.65 6.54
N LYS A 178 14.02 -14.58 6.38
CA LYS A 178 13.77 -15.91 5.82
C LYS A 178 13.03 -16.78 6.82
N ASP A 179 12.06 -17.57 6.35
CA ASP A 179 11.25 -18.50 7.15
C ASP A 179 10.39 -17.85 8.26
N ASN A 180 10.31 -16.51 8.28
CA ASN A 180 9.51 -15.76 9.23
C ASN A 180 8.13 -15.41 8.68
N THR A 181 7.15 -15.33 9.58
CA THR A 181 5.89 -14.62 9.37
C THR A 181 6.06 -13.17 9.80
N VAL A 182 5.99 -12.27 8.83
CA VAL A 182 6.20 -10.84 9.01
C VAL A 182 4.89 -10.09 8.83
N LEU A 183 4.51 -9.31 9.84
CA LEU A 183 3.40 -8.36 9.78
C LEU A 183 3.92 -6.94 9.51
N LEU A 184 3.35 -6.26 8.52
CA LEU A 184 3.51 -4.83 8.29
C LEU A 184 2.22 -4.07 8.65
N VAL A 185 2.30 -3.15 9.61
CA VAL A 185 1.20 -2.22 9.93
C VAL A 185 1.56 -0.83 9.40
N THR A 186 0.86 -0.40 8.34
CA THR A 186 1.21 0.81 7.56
C THR A 186 -0.04 1.48 6.97
N HIS A 187 0.05 2.11 5.80
CA HIS A 187 -0.92 3.01 5.20
C HIS A 187 -1.35 2.55 3.81
N GLY A 188 -2.30 3.28 3.22
CA GLY A 188 -2.90 2.88 1.95
C GLY A 188 -1.94 3.00 0.77
N GLY A 189 -1.13 4.06 0.71
CA GLY A 189 -0.13 4.27 -0.33
C GLY A 189 0.95 3.18 -0.37
N PRO A 190 1.68 2.94 0.74
CA PRO A 190 2.68 1.88 0.84
C PRO A 190 2.13 0.50 0.47
N ILE A 191 1.00 0.07 1.03
CA ILE A 191 0.44 -1.26 0.75
C ILE A 191 0.03 -1.38 -0.72
N GLY A 192 -0.67 -0.38 -1.26
CA GLY A 192 -1.10 -0.42 -2.66
C GLY A 192 0.09 -0.55 -3.62
N ASN A 193 1.12 0.28 -3.43
CA ASN A 193 2.32 0.22 -4.27
C ASN A 193 3.13 -1.07 -4.08
N LEU A 194 3.21 -1.58 -2.85
CA LEU A 194 3.87 -2.83 -2.56
C LEU A 194 3.14 -4.03 -3.18
N LEU A 195 1.82 -4.08 -3.13
CA LEU A 195 1.02 -5.12 -3.76
C LEU A 195 1.14 -5.09 -5.28
N LEU A 196 1.05 -3.91 -5.91
CA LEU A 196 1.28 -3.77 -7.34
C LEU A 196 2.67 -4.28 -7.73
N TYR A 197 3.67 -3.95 -6.93
CA TYR A 197 5.04 -4.38 -7.13
C TYR A 197 5.19 -5.90 -7.02
N ILE A 198 4.74 -6.50 -5.91
CA ILE A 198 4.85 -7.95 -5.66
C ILE A 198 4.13 -8.73 -6.76
N LEU A 199 2.94 -8.30 -7.15
CA LEU A 199 2.10 -8.99 -8.12
C LEU A 199 2.44 -8.65 -9.58
N ASN A 200 3.49 -7.85 -9.83
CA ASN A 200 3.89 -7.37 -11.15
C ASN A 200 2.73 -6.74 -11.96
N LEU A 201 2.01 -5.82 -11.31
CA LEU A 201 0.85 -5.14 -11.87
C LEU A 201 1.17 -3.69 -12.23
N PRO A 202 0.51 -3.15 -13.27
CA PRO A 202 0.75 -1.80 -13.71
C PRO A 202 0.04 -0.78 -12.79
N ASN A 203 0.52 0.47 -12.76
CA ASN A 203 0.11 1.49 -11.79
C ASN A 203 -1.38 1.86 -11.89
N GLU A 204 -1.99 1.68 -13.07
CA GLU A 204 -3.40 1.94 -13.36
C GLU A 204 -4.33 1.10 -12.48
N ARG A 205 -3.85 -0.06 -12.01
CA ARG A 205 -4.60 -0.95 -11.11
C ARG A 205 -4.55 -0.52 -9.65
N PHE A 206 -3.86 0.56 -9.29
CA PHE A 206 -3.69 0.98 -7.89
C PHE A 206 -5.01 1.06 -7.11
N LYS A 207 -6.09 1.54 -7.74
CA LYS A 207 -7.40 1.66 -7.09
C LYS A 207 -7.97 0.31 -6.64
N GLU A 208 -7.71 -0.77 -7.36
CA GLU A 208 -8.16 -2.13 -7.01
C GLU A 208 -7.38 -2.70 -5.82
N TYR A 209 -6.12 -2.29 -5.68
CA TYR A 209 -5.20 -2.79 -4.66
C TYR A 209 -5.04 -1.87 -3.45
N HIS A 210 -5.63 -0.67 -3.47
CA HIS A 210 -5.62 0.24 -2.34
C HIS A 210 -6.48 -0.30 -1.18
N PRO A 211 -5.89 -0.62 -0.01
CA PRO A 211 -6.63 -1.26 1.08
C PRO A 211 -7.58 -0.28 1.78
N LYS A 212 -8.73 -0.77 2.23
CA LYS A 212 -9.57 -0.10 3.23
C LYS A 212 -8.88 -0.13 4.61
N ASN A 213 -9.32 0.70 5.56
CA ASN A 213 -8.77 0.68 6.93
C ASN A 213 -8.90 -0.72 7.56
N THR A 214 -7.82 -1.20 8.19
CA THR A 214 -7.67 -2.56 8.74
C THR A 214 -7.90 -3.71 7.77
N ALA A 215 -7.93 -3.44 6.45
CA ALA A 215 -7.94 -4.53 5.49
C ALA A 215 -6.66 -5.37 5.64
N VAL A 216 -6.81 -6.69 5.56
CA VAL A 216 -5.73 -7.67 5.70
C VAL A 216 -5.42 -8.27 4.33
N SER A 217 -4.14 -8.29 3.97
CA SER A 217 -3.63 -9.12 2.88
C SER A 217 -2.59 -10.09 3.42
N ILE A 218 -2.66 -11.36 3.02
CA ILE A 218 -1.73 -12.41 3.44
C ILE A 218 -1.18 -13.07 2.17
N LEU A 219 0.14 -13.00 2.01
CA LEU A 219 0.85 -13.58 0.88
C LEU A 219 1.92 -14.54 1.41
N LYS A 220 2.01 -15.72 0.81
CA LYS A 220 3.16 -16.60 0.95
C LYS A 220 4.05 -16.40 -0.27
N LEU A 221 5.29 -16.04 -0.01
CA LEU A 221 6.29 -15.76 -1.03
C LEU A 221 7.35 -16.86 -0.95
N ASN A 222 7.65 -17.52 -2.06
CA ASN A 222 8.61 -18.62 -2.14
C ASN A 222 9.24 -18.65 -3.54
N ASP A 223 10.57 -18.64 -3.66
CA ASP A 223 11.34 -18.73 -4.93
C ASP A 223 10.59 -18.46 -6.25
N GLY A 224 10.21 -17.19 -6.47
CA GLY A 224 9.52 -16.74 -7.67
C GLY A 224 8.00 -17.02 -7.73
N GLU A 225 7.47 -17.78 -6.79
CA GLU A 225 6.05 -18.05 -6.59
C GLU A 225 5.42 -17.13 -5.53
N ILE A 226 4.19 -16.71 -5.82
CA ILE A 226 3.38 -15.90 -4.91
C ILE A 226 2.04 -16.59 -4.74
N LYS A 227 1.76 -17.04 -3.53
CA LYS A 227 0.44 -17.56 -3.15
C LYS A 227 -0.29 -16.51 -2.32
N ILE A 228 -1.40 -16.00 -2.87
CA ILE A 228 -2.29 -15.08 -2.16
C ILE A 228 -3.28 -15.91 -1.33
N GLU A 229 -3.19 -15.83 0.00
CA GLU A 229 -4.17 -16.46 0.90
C GLU A 229 -5.36 -15.53 1.15
N THR A 230 -5.10 -14.22 1.20
CA THR A 230 -6.12 -13.20 1.43
C THR A 230 -5.67 -11.90 0.79
N LEU A 231 -6.58 -11.14 0.21
CA LEU A 231 -6.29 -9.84 -0.42
C LEU A 231 -7.32 -8.80 -0.03
N ASN A 232 -6.87 -7.72 0.62
CA ASN A 232 -7.70 -6.58 1.03
C ASN A 232 -9.00 -6.98 1.78
N CYS A 233 -8.96 -8.06 2.56
CA CYS A 233 -10.13 -8.60 3.26
C CYS A 233 -10.50 -7.74 4.47
N THR A 234 -11.79 -7.51 4.66
CA THR A 234 -12.37 -6.77 5.79
C THR A 234 -13.47 -7.53 6.51
N GLU A 235 -13.58 -8.85 6.33
CA GLU A 235 -14.66 -9.67 6.91
C GLU A 235 -14.71 -9.58 8.44
N HIS A 236 -13.57 -9.38 9.11
CA HIS A 236 -13.52 -9.17 10.57
C HIS A 236 -14.22 -7.90 11.05
N LEU A 237 -14.58 -6.99 10.12
CA LEU A 237 -15.30 -5.76 10.43
C LEU A 237 -16.81 -5.94 10.50
N GLU A 238 -17.33 -7.05 9.98
CA GLU A 238 -18.76 -7.39 10.03
C GLU A 238 -19.21 -7.83 11.43
#